data_AF-A0A4S3LV38-F1
#
_entry.id   AF-A0A4S3LV38-F1
#
_cell.length_a   1.000
_cell.length_b   1.000
_cell.length_c   1.000
_cell.angle_alpha   90.00
_cell.angle_beta   90.00
_cell.angle_gamma   90.00
#
_symmetry.space_group_name_H-M   'P 1'
#
loop_
_entity.id
_entity.type
_entity.pdbx_description
1 polymer ?
#
loop_
_entity_poly.entity_id
_entity_poly.type
_entity_poly.pdbx_seq_one_letter_code
_entity_poly.pdbx_strand_id
1 'polypeptide(L)'
;MNKSQFQKAANISADQGSRWFTCINATFAEFGITEPLAQAMFIAQVGHESSGFTRITENLNYTPEGLRATFKKYFSEEEAQQFGRTAAHPANQEGIANKV
;
A
#
# COMPACT_ATOMS: atom_id res chain seq x y z
N MET A 1 9.31 -6.93 20.97
CA MET A 1 10.38 -7.10 19.96
C MET A 1 11.28 -5.86 19.97
N ASN A 2 12.58 -5.96 19.70
CA ASN A 2 13.48 -4.79 19.55
C ASN A 2 13.63 -4.34 18.08
N LYS A 3 14.21 -3.16 17.85
CA LYS A 3 14.34 -2.58 16.49
C LYS A 3 15.11 -3.47 15.52
N SER A 4 16.17 -4.14 15.98
CA SER A 4 16.97 -5.04 15.14
C SER A 4 16.17 -6.27 14.71
N GLN A 5 15.37 -6.83 15.61
CA GLN A 5 14.45 -7.93 15.30
C GLN A 5 13.37 -7.49 14.30
N PHE A 6 12.80 -6.28 14.46
CA PHE A 6 11.84 -5.73 13.51
C PHE A 6 12.43 -5.59 12.12
N GLN A 7 13.62 -4.99 12.01
CA GLN A 7 14.32 -4.80 10.73
C GLN A 7 14.53 -6.13 9.99
N LYS A 8 14.97 -7.17 10.71
CA LYS A 8 15.16 -8.51 10.16
C LYS A 8 13.84 -9.16 9.76
N ALA A 9 12.81 -9.07 10.61
CA ALA A 9 11.50 -9.65 10.35
C ALA A 9 10.79 -8.99 9.15
N ALA A 10 10.93 -7.67 9.00
CA ALA A 10 10.35 -6.90 7.90
C ALA A 10 11.20 -6.90 6.62
N ASN A 11 12.46 -7.35 6.69
CA ASN A 11 13.44 -7.27 5.60
C ASN A 11 13.58 -5.85 5.01
N ILE A 12 13.81 -4.86 5.89
CA ILE A 12 13.89 -3.43 5.54
C ILE A 12 15.22 -2.79 5.94
N SER A 13 15.51 -1.62 5.37
CA SER A 13 16.73 -0.86 5.68
C SER A 13 16.76 -0.33 7.12
N ALA A 14 17.94 0.11 7.56
CA ALA A 14 18.12 0.69 8.89
C ALA A 14 17.24 1.94 9.10
N ASP A 15 17.11 2.77 8.06
CA ASP A 15 16.32 4.00 8.07
C ASP A 15 14.83 3.70 8.16
N GLN A 16 14.33 2.77 7.34
CA GLN A 16 12.94 2.32 7.41
C GLN A 16 12.63 1.69 8.77
N GLY A 17 13.55 0.86 9.29
CA GLY A 17 13.43 0.30 10.63
C GLY A 17 13.32 1.37 11.71
N SER A 18 14.10 2.45 11.61
CA SER A 18 14.03 3.56 12.57
C SER A 18 12.76 4.39 12.40
N ARG A 19 12.27 4.59 11.17
CA ARG A 19 11.02 5.29 10.86
C ARG A 19 9.79 4.57 11.42
N TRP A 20 9.72 3.25 11.26
CA TRP A 20 8.50 2.48 11.53
C TRP A 20 8.48 1.73 12.87
N PHE A 21 9.63 1.52 13.52
CA PHE A 21 9.67 0.69 14.72
C PHE A 21 8.77 1.20 15.86
N THR A 22 8.79 2.51 16.14
CA THR A 22 8.02 3.09 17.24
C THR A 22 6.53 2.87 17.05
N CYS A 23 5.97 3.12 15.86
CA CYS A 23 4.54 2.93 15.63
C CYS A 23 4.14 1.46 15.60
N ILE A 24 4.95 0.57 14.99
CA ILE A 24 4.66 -0.87 14.98
C ILE A 24 4.65 -1.43 16.41
N ASN A 25 5.65 -1.08 17.22
CA ASN A 25 5.71 -1.54 18.60
C ASN A 25 4.57 -0.97 19.46
N ALA A 26 4.14 0.27 19.20
CA ALA A 26 2.98 0.86 19.86
C ALA A 26 1.68 0.13 19.46
N THR A 27 1.48 -0.18 18.18
CA THR A 27 0.33 -0.96 17.68
C THR A 27 0.28 -2.34 18.34
N PHE A 28 1.42 -3.03 18.47
CA PHE A 28 1.44 -4.33 19.17
C PHE A 28 1.04 -4.23 20.64
N ALA A 29 1.46 -3.17 21.34
CA ALA A 29 1.06 -2.94 22.72
C ALA A 29 -0.43 -2.57 22.84
N GLU A 30 -0.92 -1.68 21.99
CA GLU A 30 -2.30 -1.18 22.00
C GLU A 30 -3.32 -2.29 21.71
N PHE A 31 -3.05 -3.12 20.70
CA PHE A 31 -3.96 -4.18 20.26
C PHE A 31 -3.65 -5.55 20.87
N GLY A 32 -2.72 -5.63 21.83
CA GLY A 32 -2.39 -6.89 22.51
C GLY A 32 -1.80 -7.96 21.59
N ILE A 33 -1.07 -7.57 20.53
CA ILE A 33 -0.43 -8.52 19.60
C ILE A 33 0.89 -8.98 20.23
N THR A 34 0.81 -9.89 21.18
CA THR A 34 1.97 -10.35 21.98
C THR A 34 2.65 -11.60 21.40
N GLU A 35 1.88 -12.48 20.75
CA GLU A 35 2.39 -13.74 20.22
C GLU A 35 3.40 -13.51 19.09
N PRO A 36 4.63 -14.09 19.15
CA PRO A 36 5.64 -13.89 18.12
C PRO A 36 5.19 -14.24 16.70
N LEU A 37 4.39 -15.31 16.55
CA LEU A 37 3.82 -15.70 15.26
C LEU A 37 2.84 -14.65 14.74
N ALA A 38 1.99 -14.09 15.60
CA ALA A 38 1.05 -13.02 15.22
C ALA A 38 1.80 -11.75 14.81
N GLN A 39 2.86 -11.37 15.54
CA GLN A 39 3.71 -10.24 15.18
C GLN A 39 4.39 -10.44 13.82
N ALA A 40 4.92 -11.63 13.56
CA ALA A 40 5.54 -11.96 12.27
C ALA A 40 4.52 -11.90 11.11
N MET A 41 3.33 -12.47 11.30
CA MET A 41 2.25 -12.42 10.31
C MET A 41 1.80 -10.98 10.04
N PHE A 42 1.63 -10.17 11.09
CA PHE A 42 1.30 -8.75 10.96
C PHE A 42 2.36 -7.99 10.16
N ILE A 43 3.64 -8.16 10.51
CA ILE A 43 4.76 -7.52 9.81
C ILE A 43 4.80 -7.94 8.34
N ALA A 44 4.58 -9.23 8.05
CA ALA A 44 4.56 -9.75 6.68
C ALA A 44 3.41 -9.17 5.85
N GLN A 45 2.20 -9.10 6.42
CA GLN A 45 1.03 -8.54 5.75
C GLN A 45 1.20 -7.04 5.50
N VAL A 46 1.53 -6.27 6.54
CA VAL A 46 1.79 -4.83 6.39
C VAL A 46 2.92 -4.59 5.39
N GLY A 47 3.99 -5.39 5.44
CA GLY A 47 5.08 -5.36 4.47
C GLY A 47 4.61 -5.60 3.04
N HIS A 48 3.73 -6.58 2.81
CA HIS A 48 3.19 -6.86 1.48
C HIS A 48 2.34 -5.68 0.96
N GLU A 49 1.34 -5.24 1.73
CA GLU A 49 0.40 -4.19 1.32
C GLU A 49 1.08 -2.83 1.13
N SER A 50 2.14 -2.55 1.89
CA SER A 50 2.90 -1.29 1.80
C SER A 50 4.08 -1.34 0.84
N SER A 51 4.24 -2.41 0.05
CA SER A 51 5.40 -2.63 -0.82
C SER A 51 6.73 -2.50 -0.08
N GLY A 52 6.88 -3.21 1.04
CA GLY A 52 8.07 -3.20 1.89
C GLY A 52 8.20 -1.93 2.72
N PHE A 53 7.10 -1.44 3.30
CA PHE A 53 7.07 -0.23 4.13
C PHE A 53 7.52 1.04 3.38
N THR A 54 7.23 1.11 2.08
CA THR A 54 7.59 2.24 1.21
C THR A 54 6.40 3.11 0.82
N ARG A 55 5.17 2.58 0.87
CA ARG A 55 3.95 3.29 0.49
C ARG A 55 2.93 3.31 1.63
N ILE A 56 2.26 4.45 1.77
CA ILE A 56 1.14 4.67 2.71
C ILE A 56 -0.13 5.17 2.02
N THR A 57 -0.04 5.41 0.72
CA THR A 57 -1.17 5.82 -0.12
C THR A 57 -1.24 4.89 -1.31
N GLU A 58 -2.46 4.61 -1.74
CA GLU A 58 -2.70 4.01 -3.04
C GLU A 58 -2.31 4.96 -4.18
N ASN A 59 -2.14 4.42 -5.38
CA ASN A 59 -1.78 5.16 -6.58
C ASN A 59 -2.77 4.81 -7.68
N LEU A 60 -3.68 5.73 -8.01
CA LEU A 60 -4.72 5.51 -9.02
C LEU A 60 -4.25 5.93 -10.42
N ASN A 61 -2.94 5.82 -10.70
CA ASN A 61 -2.34 6.14 -11.98
C ASN A 61 -2.44 4.97 -13.00
N TYR A 62 -3.67 4.58 -13.33
CA TYR A 62 -3.96 3.50 -14.28
C TYR A 62 -3.97 3.99 -15.73
N THR A 63 -3.61 3.14 -16.70
CA THR A 63 -3.94 3.36 -18.11
C THR A 63 -5.42 3.07 -18.37
N PRO A 64 -6.00 3.49 -19.51
CA PRO A 64 -7.36 3.11 -19.88
C PRO A 64 -7.59 1.58 -19.81
N GLU A 65 -6.66 0.80 -20.36
CA GLU A 65 -6.73 -0.67 -20.32
C GLU A 65 -6.64 -1.20 -18.90
N GLY A 66 -5.79 -0.60 -18.06
CA GLY A 66 -5.68 -0.91 -16.64
C GLY A 66 -6.99 -0.66 -15.88
N LEU A 67 -7.66 0.47 -16.14
CA LEU A 67 -8.98 0.76 -15.57
C LEU A 67 -10.02 -0.26 -16.01
N ARG A 68 -10.02 -0.66 -17.28
CA ARG A 68 -10.94 -1.68 -17.81
C ARG A 68 -10.65 -3.09 -17.28
N ALA A 69 -9.39 -3.38 -16.93
CA ALA A 69 -9.00 -4.64 -16.33
C ALA A 69 -9.37 -4.71 -14.82
N THR A 70 -9.09 -3.65 -14.06
CA THR A 70 -9.26 -3.64 -12.60
C THR A 70 -10.66 -3.18 -12.17
N PHE A 71 -11.21 -2.16 -12.83
CA PHE A 71 -12.43 -1.45 -12.43
C PHE A 71 -13.51 -1.50 -13.51
N LYS A 72 -13.59 -2.61 -14.26
CA LYS A 72 -14.49 -2.80 -15.41
C LYS A 72 -15.95 -2.37 -15.16
N LYS A 73 -16.43 -2.56 -13.94
CA LYS A 73 -17.81 -2.23 -13.52
C LYS A 73 -18.07 -0.71 -13.49
N TYR A 74 -17.04 0.11 -13.28
CA TYR A 74 -17.17 1.54 -12.98
C TYR A 74 -16.86 2.46 -14.15
N PHE A 75 -16.22 1.96 -15.20
CA PHE A 75 -15.78 2.77 -16.35
C PHE A 75 -16.27 2.17 -17.65
N SER A 76 -16.88 2.94 -18.55
CA SER A 76 -17.00 2.58 -19.97
C SER A 76 -15.62 2.65 -20.67
N GLU A 77 -15.56 2.26 -21.95
CA GLU A 77 -14.32 2.39 -22.74
C GLU A 77 -13.93 3.86 -22.92
N GLU A 78 -14.93 4.72 -23.18
CA GLU A 78 -14.76 6.17 -23.33
C GLU A 78 -14.31 6.82 -22.00
N GLU A 79 -14.94 6.43 -20.88
CA GLU A 79 -14.54 6.93 -19.57
C GLU A 79 -13.12 6.46 -19.21
N ALA A 80 -12.76 5.20 -19.47
CA ALA A 80 -11.40 4.74 -19.22
C ALA A 80 -10.37 5.56 -20.02
N GLN A 81 -10.67 5.93 -21.26
CA GLN A 81 -9.84 6.82 -22.06
C GLN A 81 -9.74 8.24 -21.48
N GLN A 82 -10.84 8.76 -20.94
CA GLN A 82 -10.89 10.09 -20.32
C GLN A 82 -10.16 10.17 -18.98
N PHE A 83 -10.33 9.16 -18.13
CA PHE A 83 -9.81 9.15 -16.76
C PHE A 83 -8.41 8.53 -16.66
N GLY A 84 -8.08 7.56 -17.51
CA GLY A 84 -6.80 6.87 -17.50
C GLY A 84 -5.63 7.75 -17.97
N ARG A 85 -4.41 7.39 -17.59
CA ARG A 85 -3.20 8.01 -18.08
C ARG A 85 -2.98 7.65 -19.55
N THR A 86 -2.84 8.67 -20.39
CA THR A 86 -2.55 8.53 -21.82
C THR A 86 -1.28 9.31 -22.18
N ALA A 87 -0.88 9.30 -23.46
CA ALA A 87 0.19 10.18 -23.93
C ALA A 87 -0.21 11.67 -23.90
N ALA A 88 -1.52 11.97 -23.95
CA ALA A 88 -2.04 13.33 -24.01
C ALA A 88 -2.25 13.96 -22.62
N HIS A 89 -2.52 13.15 -21.59
CA HIS A 89 -2.74 13.64 -20.24
C HIS A 89 -2.39 12.60 -19.17
N PRO A 90 -2.04 13.06 -17.95
CA PRO A 90 -1.90 12.16 -16.79
C PRO A 90 -3.26 11.54 -16.41
N ALA A 91 -3.23 10.49 -15.59
CA ALA A 91 -4.46 9.94 -15.01
C ALA A 91 -5.17 10.98 -14.15
N ASN A 92 -6.49 11.05 -14.30
CA ASN A 92 -7.35 11.79 -13.39
C ASN A 92 -7.63 10.93 -12.14
N GLN A 93 -6.65 10.87 -11.24
CA GLN A 93 -6.68 10.00 -10.06
C GLN A 93 -7.85 10.30 -9.12
N GLU A 94 -8.18 11.58 -8.91
CA GLU A 94 -9.33 11.99 -8.11
C GLU A 94 -10.65 11.55 -8.76
N GLY A 95 -10.78 11.73 -10.07
CA GLY A 95 -11.92 11.25 -10.83
C GLY A 95 -12.07 9.73 -10.78
N ILE A 96 -10.94 9.00 -10.80
CA ILE A 96 -10.94 7.55 -10.63
C ILE A 96 -11.42 7.19 -9.21
N ALA A 97 -10.86 7.82 -8.17
CA ALA A 97 -11.22 7.60 -6.77
C ALA A 97 -12.71 7.82 -6.51
N ASN A 98 -13.30 8.86 -7.11
CA ASN A 98 -14.71 9.20 -6.92
C ASN A 98 -15.70 8.21 -7.56
N LYS A 99 -15.22 7.30 -8.43
CA LYS A 99 -16.07 6.33 -9.14
C LYS A 99 -15.98 4.90 -8.62
N VAL A 100 -14.89 4.53 -7.94
CA VAL A 100 -14.62 3.15 -7.51
C VAL A 100 -15.19 2.80 -6.13
#